data_AF-A0A556QQR2-F1
#
_entry.id   AF-A0A556QQR2-F1
#
_cell.length_a   1.000
_cell.length_b   1.000
_cell.length_c   1.000
_cell.angle_alpha   90.00
_cell.angle_beta   90.00
_cell.angle_gamma   90.00
#
_symmetry.space_group_name_H-M   'P 1'
#
loop_
_entity.id
_entity.type
_entity.pdbx_description
1 polymer ?
#
loop_
_entity_poly.entity_id
_entity_poly.type
_entity_poly.pdbx_seq_one_letter_code
_entity_poly.pdbx_strand_id
1 'polypeptide(L)'
;MIIHWLPLLCGLFFGLIPPRLLINSECRYLSCEGLWSRVVTREKSNQRRRRWWKLPIVWIDPVRGFVTAMLITTAFEVVDKPTALQKLAPVAATFLTLLVVLWIQCRGRNTDRETLSPSAFLAGLMLGMLPPVVALSAIVIGITTAIAMTSFMAGYVVATLTTAVIGYVFLGRSPWLAAYTILVASPLLINWLRRTQLVMPVRC
;
A
#
# COMPACT_ATOMS: atom_id res chain seq x y z
N MET A 1 9.22 -24.64 8.29
CA MET A 1 9.02 -23.58 7.29
C MET A 1 10.22 -23.64 6.39
N ILE A 2 10.02 -23.69 5.07
CA ILE A 2 11.12 -23.60 4.10
C ILE A 2 11.21 -22.14 3.68
N ILE A 3 12.43 -21.61 3.62
CA ILE A 3 12.70 -20.25 3.16
C ILE A 3 13.41 -20.34 1.81
N HIS A 4 12.74 -19.86 0.78
CA HIS A 4 13.34 -19.70 -0.54
C HIS A 4 14.06 -18.36 -0.59
N TRP A 5 15.39 -18.37 -0.42
CA TRP A 5 16.19 -17.15 -0.29
C TRP A 5 16.16 -16.26 -1.53
N LEU A 6 16.15 -16.84 -2.74
CA LEU A 6 16.15 -16.08 -3.97
C LEU A 6 14.89 -15.19 -4.11
N PRO A 7 13.64 -15.72 -4.04
CA PRO A 7 12.45 -14.88 -4.09
C PRO A 7 12.39 -13.92 -2.89
N LEU A 8 12.87 -14.31 -1.71
CA LEU A 8 12.95 -13.39 -0.56
C LEU A 8 13.81 -12.16 -0.88
N LEU A 9 15.04 -12.37 -1.35
CA LEU A 9 15.98 -11.29 -1.66
C LEU A 9 15.46 -10.40 -2.80
N CYS A 10 14.90 -11.00 -3.86
CA CYS A 10 14.29 -10.24 -4.95
C CYS A 10 13.07 -9.43 -4.47
N GLY A 11 12.18 -10.03 -3.69
CA GLY A 11 11.01 -9.34 -3.12
C GLY A 11 11.41 -8.18 -2.21
N LEU A 12 12.40 -8.39 -1.34
CA LEU A 12 12.96 -7.34 -0.50
C LEU A 12 13.64 -6.25 -1.33
N PHE A 13 14.37 -6.58 -2.38
CA PHE A 13 14.99 -5.59 -3.26
C PHE A 13 13.95 -4.63 -3.84
N PHE A 14 12.84 -5.14 -4.38
CA PHE A 14 11.77 -4.28 -4.89
C PHE A 14 11.02 -3.52 -3.79
N GLY A 15 10.78 -4.17 -2.65
CA GLY A 15 10.01 -3.61 -1.53
C GLY A 15 10.75 -2.58 -0.69
N LEU A 16 12.07 -2.71 -0.55
CA LEU A 16 12.87 -1.84 0.32
C LEU A 16 13.40 -0.59 -0.39
N ILE A 17 13.33 -0.52 -1.73
CA ILE A 17 13.63 0.71 -2.47
C ILE A 17 12.67 1.81 -1.97
N PRO A 18 13.17 2.88 -1.33
CA PRO A 18 12.28 3.90 -0.80
C PRO A 18 11.68 4.72 -1.95
N PRO A 19 10.40 5.10 -1.86
CA PRO A 19 9.68 5.76 -2.95
C PRO A 19 10.30 7.11 -3.32
N ARG A 20 10.98 7.76 -2.37
CA ARG A 20 11.72 9.01 -2.59
C ARG A 20 12.76 8.95 -3.71
N LEU A 21 13.31 7.77 -4.03
CA LEU A 21 14.24 7.62 -5.15
C LEU A 21 13.55 7.74 -6.51
N LEU A 22 12.23 7.58 -6.55
CA LEU A 22 11.40 7.68 -7.75
C LEU A 22 10.69 9.05 -7.87
N ILE A 23 10.89 9.94 -6.89
CA ILE A 23 10.24 11.25 -6.83
C ILE A 23 11.28 12.32 -7.22
N ASN A 24 11.01 13.04 -8.32
CA ASN A 24 11.86 14.15 -8.76
C ASN A 24 11.79 15.33 -7.79
N SER A 25 12.85 16.16 -7.76
CA SER A 25 12.94 17.37 -6.93
C SER A 25 11.83 18.40 -7.20
N GLU A 26 11.21 18.38 -8.39
CA GLU A 26 10.11 19.26 -8.80
C GLU A 26 8.74 18.87 -8.23
N CYS A 27 8.64 17.79 -7.43
CA CYS A 27 7.37 17.35 -6.88
C CYS A 27 6.97 18.14 -5.64
N ARG A 28 5.69 18.55 -5.58
CA ARG A 28 5.06 19.03 -4.36
C ARG A 28 4.28 17.89 -3.72
N TYR A 29 4.22 17.88 -2.40
CA TYR A 29 3.41 16.93 -1.64
C TYR A 29 2.07 17.59 -1.34
N LEU A 30 0.98 16.91 -1.69
CA LEU A 30 -0.37 17.42 -1.50
C LEU A 30 -1.18 16.42 -0.68
N SER A 31 -1.95 16.95 0.28
CA SER A 31 -3.04 16.21 0.91
C SER A 31 -4.15 15.90 -0.12
N CYS A 32 -5.08 15.03 0.25
CA CYS A 32 -6.21 14.70 -0.62
C CYS A 32 -7.09 15.93 -0.93
N GLU A 33 -7.32 16.80 0.06
CA GLU A 33 -7.98 18.11 -0.13
C GLU A 33 -7.18 19.04 -1.05
N GLY A 34 -5.85 19.10 -0.89
CA GLY A 34 -4.96 19.88 -1.77
C GLY A 34 -4.94 19.37 -3.21
N LEU A 35 -5.09 18.06 -3.41
CA LEU A 35 -5.29 17.44 -4.71
C LEU A 35 -6.65 17.84 -5.31
N TRP A 36 -7.72 17.70 -4.54
CA TRP A 36 -9.09 17.94 -5.01
C TRP A 36 -9.35 19.42 -5.33
N SER A 37 -8.97 20.32 -4.42
CA SER A 37 -9.08 21.76 -4.63
C SER A 37 -8.44 22.20 -5.95
N ARG A 38 -7.29 21.64 -6.32
CA ARG A 38 -6.59 21.91 -7.60
C ARG A 38 -7.23 21.27 -8.83
N VAL A 39 -7.95 20.16 -8.67
CA VAL A 39 -8.74 19.57 -9.76
C VAL A 39 -9.99 20.43 -10.03
N VAL A 40 -10.61 20.94 -8.97
CA VAL A 40 -11.83 21.77 -9.04
C VAL A 40 -11.51 23.20 -9.50
N THR A 41 -10.46 23.83 -8.95
CA THR A 41 -9.98 25.15 -9.39
C THR A 41 -9.25 25.04 -10.73
N ARG A 42 -10.01 25.05 -11.82
CA ARG A 42 -9.53 25.02 -13.21
C ARG A 42 -8.75 26.30 -13.59
N GLU A 43 -7.50 26.40 -13.14
CA GLU A 43 -6.59 27.43 -13.63
C GLU A 43 -6.07 27.01 -15.03
N LYS A 44 -6.68 27.58 -16.09
CA LYS A 44 -6.52 27.13 -17.49
C LYS A 44 -5.08 27.20 -18.04
N SER A 45 -4.20 28.03 -17.47
CA SER A 45 -2.89 28.33 -18.07
C SER A 45 -1.83 27.23 -17.88
N ASN A 46 -2.03 26.24 -17.01
CA ASN A 46 -0.98 25.27 -16.63
C ASN A 46 -1.41 23.78 -16.64
N GLN A 47 -2.47 23.42 -17.37
CA GLN A 47 -3.03 22.06 -17.38
C GLN A 47 -2.11 20.95 -17.95
N ARG A 48 -1.10 21.25 -18.78
CA ARG A 48 -0.26 20.22 -19.43
C ARG A 48 0.88 19.70 -18.53
N ARG A 49 1.41 20.50 -17.59
CA ARG A 49 2.50 20.13 -16.67
C ARG A 49 2.01 19.44 -15.39
N ARG A 50 0.78 19.73 -14.96
CA ARG A 50 0.21 19.37 -13.64
C ARG A 50 -0.60 18.07 -13.65
N ARG A 51 0.00 16.94 -14.00
CA ARG A 51 -0.69 15.63 -14.04
C ARG A 51 -0.01 14.67 -13.09
N TRP A 52 -0.66 14.37 -11.97
CA TRP A 52 -0.17 13.41 -10.96
C TRP A 52 0.12 12.03 -11.58
N TRP A 53 -0.72 11.58 -12.51
CA TRP A 53 -0.51 10.35 -13.30
C TRP A 53 0.68 10.39 -14.26
N LYS A 54 1.38 11.52 -14.45
CA LYS A 54 2.65 11.53 -15.20
C LYS A 54 3.86 11.21 -14.32
N LEU A 55 3.68 11.11 -13.01
CA LEU A 55 4.78 10.70 -12.15
C LEU A 55 5.05 9.21 -12.35
N PRO A 56 6.30 8.80 -12.63
CA PRO A 56 6.67 7.40 -12.79
C PRO A 56 6.21 6.55 -11.59
N ILE A 57 6.28 7.12 -10.38
CA ILE A 57 5.86 6.46 -9.14
C ILE A 57 4.41 5.94 -9.19
N VAL A 58 3.49 6.62 -9.87
CA VAL A 58 2.08 6.21 -9.95
C VAL A 58 1.91 4.88 -10.70
N TRP A 59 2.80 4.59 -11.65
CA TRP A 59 2.75 3.37 -12.47
C TRP A 59 3.72 2.30 -11.98
N ILE A 60 4.88 2.72 -11.50
CA ILE A 60 5.95 1.82 -11.05
C ILE A 60 5.59 1.23 -9.67
N ASP A 61 5.03 2.02 -8.75
CA ASP A 61 4.77 1.52 -7.39
C ASP A 61 3.74 0.39 -7.31
N PRO A 62 2.61 0.40 -8.04
CA PRO A 62 1.70 -0.74 -8.05
C PRO A 62 2.37 -2.01 -8.56
N VAL A 63 3.18 -1.92 -9.61
CA VAL A 63 3.93 -3.07 -10.13
C VAL A 63 4.93 -3.55 -9.10
N ARG A 64 5.67 -2.64 -8.46
CA ARG A 64 6.62 -2.98 -7.39
C ARG A 64 5.93 -3.62 -6.20
N GLY A 65 4.80 -3.08 -5.76
CA GLY A 65 4.00 -3.65 -4.67
C GLY A 65 3.52 -5.06 -4.98
N PHE A 66 3.02 -5.27 -6.19
CA PHE A 66 2.57 -6.59 -6.67
C PHE A 66 3.72 -7.61 -6.70
N VAL A 67 4.84 -7.26 -7.33
CA VAL A 67 6.02 -8.14 -7.44
C VAL A 67 6.60 -8.44 -6.06
N THR A 68 6.73 -7.44 -5.20
CA THR A 68 7.20 -7.60 -3.81
C THR A 68 6.32 -8.59 -3.06
N ALA A 69 5.02 -8.42 -3.17
CA ALA A 69 4.05 -9.26 -2.49
C ALA A 69 4.12 -10.72 -2.96
N MET A 70 4.08 -10.95 -4.28
CA MET A 70 4.18 -12.29 -4.87
C MET A 70 5.48 -13.01 -4.49
N LEU A 71 6.62 -12.32 -4.58
CA LEU A 71 7.92 -12.90 -4.25
C LEU A 71 8.06 -13.19 -2.74
N ILE A 72 7.57 -12.31 -1.87
CA ILE A 72 7.62 -12.57 -0.42
C ILE A 72 6.65 -13.69 -0.03
N THR A 73 5.45 -13.77 -0.62
CA THR A 73 4.53 -14.88 -0.35
C THR A 73 5.07 -16.22 -0.81
N THR A 74 5.78 -16.26 -1.94
CA THR A 74 6.41 -17.48 -2.45
C THR A 74 7.69 -17.85 -1.70
N ALA A 75 8.32 -16.88 -1.02
CA ALA A 75 9.53 -17.13 -0.25
C ALA A 75 9.30 -17.97 1.02
N PHE A 76 8.10 -17.91 1.61
CA PHE A 76 7.79 -18.57 2.88
C PHE A 76 6.80 -19.71 2.67
N GLU A 77 7.32 -20.91 2.40
CA GLU A 77 6.49 -22.08 2.13
C GLU A 77 6.18 -22.88 3.40
N VAL A 78 4.95 -23.39 3.45
CA VAL A 78 4.46 -24.27 4.50
C VAL A 78 5.01 -25.68 4.24
N VAL A 79 5.63 -26.31 5.24
CA VAL A 79 6.12 -27.70 5.14
C VAL A 79 4.93 -28.66 5.06
N ASP A 80 5.08 -29.78 4.36
CA ASP A 80 4.06 -30.83 4.31
C ASP A 80 3.67 -31.35 5.71
N LYS A 81 2.36 -31.47 5.95
CA LYS A 81 1.72 -31.88 7.23
C LYS A 81 2.13 -31.03 8.46
N PRO A 82 1.90 -29.71 8.42
CA PRO A 82 2.29 -28.82 9.51
C PRO A 82 1.33 -28.93 10.70
N THR A 83 1.85 -28.83 11.91
CA THR A 83 1.02 -28.56 13.10
C THR A 83 0.37 -27.17 13.00
N ALA A 84 -0.69 -26.91 13.78
CA ALA A 84 -1.39 -25.62 13.74
C ALA A 84 -0.44 -24.42 13.96
N LEU A 85 0.57 -24.58 14.82
CA LEU A 85 1.56 -23.55 15.13
C LEU A 85 2.57 -23.34 13.97
N GLN A 86 2.92 -24.42 13.27
CA GLN A 86 3.78 -24.36 12.08
C GLN A 86 3.09 -23.71 10.87
N LYS A 87 1.75 -23.72 10.82
CA LYS A 87 0.99 -22.96 9.80
C LYS A 87 1.06 -21.44 10.01
N LEU A 88 1.24 -20.98 11.25
CA LEU A 88 1.30 -19.55 11.57
C LEU A 88 2.67 -18.92 11.28
N ALA A 89 3.75 -19.70 11.36
CA ALA A 89 5.10 -19.20 11.13
C ALA A 89 5.29 -18.50 9.76
N PRO A 90 4.92 -19.08 8.61
CA PRO A 90 5.07 -18.41 7.31
C PRO A 90 4.15 -17.20 7.16
N VAL A 91 2.95 -17.25 7.76
CA VAL A 91 2.02 -16.10 7.80
C VAL A 91 2.65 -14.94 8.54
N ALA A 92 3.18 -15.19 9.74
CA ALA A 92 3.82 -14.19 10.58
C ALA A 92 5.08 -13.63 9.92
N ALA A 93 5.93 -14.48 9.33
CA ALA A 93 7.13 -14.05 8.61
C ALA A 93 6.77 -13.16 7.41
N THR A 94 5.81 -13.58 6.59
CA THR A 94 5.31 -12.80 5.45
C THR A 94 4.74 -11.46 5.90
N PHE A 95 3.87 -11.49 6.92
CA PHE A 95 3.24 -10.30 7.49
C PHE A 95 4.28 -9.30 8.01
N LEU A 96 5.21 -9.74 8.85
CA LEU A 96 6.24 -8.87 9.42
C LEU A 96 7.15 -8.29 8.34
N THR A 97 7.55 -9.09 7.36
CA THR A 97 8.38 -8.62 6.23
C THR A 97 7.66 -7.52 5.45
N LEU A 98 6.39 -7.73 5.11
CA LEU A 98 5.60 -6.75 4.36
C LEU A 98 5.26 -5.51 5.18
N LEU A 99 5.08 -5.66 6.49
CA LEU A 99 4.87 -4.54 7.40
C LEU A 99 6.11 -3.62 7.43
N VAL A 100 7.31 -4.20 7.49
CA VAL A 100 8.57 -3.45 7.40
C VAL A 100 8.70 -2.74 6.05
N VAL A 101 8.38 -3.43 4.96
CA VAL A 101 8.35 -2.84 3.62
C VAL A 101 7.39 -1.65 3.56
N LEU A 102 6.14 -1.83 4.00
CA LEU A 102 5.14 -0.75 4.02
C LEU A 102 5.58 0.43 4.90
N TRP A 103 6.19 0.14 6.05
CA TRP A 103 6.75 1.18 6.92
C TRP A 103 7.79 2.03 6.20
N ILE A 104 8.68 1.40 5.42
CA ILE A 104 9.67 2.10 4.59
C ILE A 104 9.00 2.90 3.47
N GLN A 105 7.95 2.35 2.83
CA GLN A 105 7.20 3.08 1.79
C GLN A 105 6.47 4.31 2.36
N CYS A 106 5.96 4.24 3.59
CA CYS A 106 5.38 5.40 4.27
C CYS A 106 6.42 6.46 4.67
N ARG A 107 7.70 6.09 4.76
CA ARG A 107 8.79 6.98 5.18
C ARG A 107 9.13 7.98 4.07
N GLY A 108 8.32 9.03 3.98
CA GLY A 108 8.56 10.23 3.17
C GLY A 108 9.59 11.18 3.79
N ARG A 109 9.83 12.32 3.11
CA ARG A 109 10.76 13.40 3.51
C ARG A 109 10.69 13.67 5.02
N ASN A 110 11.83 13.99 5.64
CA ASN A 110 12.00 14.35 7.06
C ASN A 110 11.31 15.70 7.41
N THR A 111 10.11 15.95 6.90
CA THR A 111 9.27 17.07 7.35
C THR A 111 8.40 16.53 8.48
N ASP A 112 8.46 17.14 9.66
CA ASP A 112 7.93 16.58 10.92
C ASP A 112 6.41 16.33 10.95
N ARG A 113 5.66 16.69 9.90
CA ARG A 113 4.19 16.61 9.86
C ARG A 113 3.60 15.84 8.68
N GLU A 114 4.40 15.27 7.80
CA GLU A 114 3.92 14.62 6.58
C GLU A 114 4.44 13.18 6.45
N THR A 115 3.55 12.26 6.09
CA THR A 115 3.88 10.87 5.78
C THR A 115 3.41 10.58 4.37
N LEU A 116 4.26 9.91 3.58
CA LEU A 116 3.91 9.57 2.21
C LEU A 116 2.80 8.52 2.22
N SER A 117 1.74 8.74 1.45
CA SER A 117 0.68 7.76 1.25
C SER A 117 1.17 6.64 0.32
N PRO A 118 1.30 5.38 0.79
CA PRO A 118 1.78 4.28 -0.05
C PRO A 118 0.66 3.72 -0.93
N SER A 119 -0.32 4.51 -1.36
CA SER A 119 -1.58 4.01 -1.94
C SER A 119 -1.36 3.16 -3.18
N ALA A 120 -0.48 3.61 -4.07
CA ALA A 120 -0.16 2.91 -5.30
C ALA A 120 0.56 1.57 -5.02
N PHE A 121 1.57 1.60 -4.14
CA PHE A 121 2.29 0.40 -3.70
C PHE A 121 1.36 -0.60 -2.99
N LEU A 122 0.52 -0.11 -2.08
CA LEU A 122 -0.44 -0.95 -1.35
C LEU A 122 -1.47 -1.58 -2.29
N ALA A 123 -1.97 -0.84 -3.30
CA ALA A 123 -2.86 -1.41 -4.30
C ALA A 123 -2.20 -2.57 -5.05
N GLY A 124 -0.93 -2.41 -5.43
CA GLY A 124 -0.11 -3.50 -5.97
C GLY A 124 0.01 -4.70 -5.04
N LEU A 125 0.37 -4.43 -3.78
CA LEU A 125 0.53 -5.45 -2.74
C LEU A 125 -0.77 -6.23 -2.52
N MET A 126 -1.91 -5.54 -2.48
CA MET A 126 -3.24 -6.16 -2.37
C MET A 126 -3.53 -7.07 -3.56
N LEU A 127 -3.26 -6.62 -4.80
CA LEU A 127 -3.45 -7.45 -6.00
C LEU A 127 -2.54 -8.69 -6.01
N GLY A 128 -1.37 -8.62 -5.38
CA GLY A 128 -0.45 -9.75 -5.26
C GLY A 128 -0.82 -10.75 -4.15
N MET A 129 -1.69 -10.40 -3.20
CA MET A 129 -1.91 -11.22 -1.99
C MET A 129 -3.35 -11.64 -1.78
N LEU A 130 -4.29 -10.80 -2.18
CA LEU A 130 -5.71 -11.04 -1.99
C LEU A 130 -6.31 -11.66 -3.24
N PRO A 131 -7.40 -12.45 -3.10
CA PRO A 131 -8.21 -12.82 -4.25
C PRO A 131 -8.59 -11.57 -5.07
N PRO A 132 -8.56 -11.63 -6.42
CA PRO A 132 -8.73 -10.45 -7.27
C PRO A 132 -10.01 -9.66 -6.96
N VAL A 133 -11.11 -10.36 -6.66
CA VAL A 133 -12.39 -9.74 -6.31
C VAL A 133 -12.28 -8.91 -5.03
N VAL A 134 -11.59 -9.42 -4.00
CA VAL A 134 -11.39 -8.72 -2.72
C VAL A 134 -10.48 -7.50 -2.93
N ALA A 135 -9.35 -7.69 -3.62
CA ALA A 135 -8.38 -6.64 -3.90
C ALA A 135 -9.02 -5.48 -4.67
N LEU A 136 -9.65 -5.78 -5.81
CA LEU A 136 -10.26 -4.77 -6.68
C LEU A 136 -11.39 -4.04 -5.97
N SER A 137 -12.24 -4.75 -5.22
CA SER A 137 -13.33 -4.11 -4.47
C SER A 137 -12.80 -3.13 -3.43
N ALA A 138 -11.81 -3.54 -2.64
CA ALA A 138 -11.22 -2.68 -1.61
C ALA A 138 -10.46 -1.48 -2.21
N ILE A 139 -9.77 -1.65 -3.34
CA ILE A 139 -9.09 -0.57 -4.06
C ILE A 139 -10.11 0.43 -4.61
N VAL A 140 -11.13 -0.03 -5.35
CA VAL A 140 -12.12 0.84 -5.98
C VAL A 140 -12.92 1.59 -4.93
N ILE A 141 -13.46 0.89 -3.94
CA ILE A 141 -14.24 1.51 -2.87
C ILE A 141 -13.36 2.49 -2.09
N GLY A 142 -12.14 2.09 -1.69
CA GLY A 142 -11.21 2.97 -0.98
C GLY A 142 -10.87 4.25 -1.75
N ILE A 143 -10.59 4.15 -3.06
CA ILE A 143 -10.32 5.32 -3.92
C ILE A 143 -11.55 6.22 -4.01
N THR A 144 -12.73 5.65 -4.28
CA THR A 144 -13.97 6.43 -4.39
C THR A 144 -14.29 7.15 -3.08
N THR A 145 -14.11 6.50 -1.92
CA THR A 145 -14.26 7.14 -0.61
C THR A 145 -13.23 8.22 -0.38
N ALA A 146 -11.96 7.99 -0.72
CA ALA A 146 -10.91 9.00 -0.57
C ALA A 146 -11.25 10.28 -1.37
N ILE A 147 -11.77 10.11 -2.58
CA ILE A 147 -12.23 11.21 -3.43
C ILE A 147 -13.47 11.89 -2.83
N ALA A 148 -14.52 11.12 -2.50
CA ALA A 148 -15.79 11.65 -2.01
C ALA A 148 -15.63 12.40 -0.68
N MET A 149 -14.78 11.90 0.22
CA MET A 149 -14.52 12.48 1.54
C MET A 149 -13.30 13.40 1.54
N THR A 150 -12.61 13.57 0.40
CA THR A 150 -11.36 14.34 0.27
C THR A 150 -10.30 13.97 1.32
N SER A 151 -10.24 12.70 1.72
CA SER A 151 -9.43 12.21 2.84
C SER A 151 -8.84 10.84 2.57
N PHE A 152 -7.50 10.75 2.55
CA PHE A 152 -6.81 9.46 2.44
C PHE A 152 -7.14 8.53 3.62
N MET A 153 -7.32 9.08 4.83
CA MET A 153 -7.70 8.30 6.01
C MET A 153 -9.01 7.56 5.80
N ALA A 154 -10.04 8.28 5.34
CA ALA A 154 -11.35 7.69 5.07
C ALA A 154 -11.25 6.57 4.03
N GLY A 155 -10.48 6.79 2.96
CA GLY A 155 -10.21 5.76 1.95
C GLY A 155 -9.57 4.50 2.52
N TYR A 156 -8.53 4.63 3.36
CA TYR A 156 -7.88 3.49 4.00
C TYR A 156 -8.77 2.77 5.02
N VAL A 157 -9.57 3.51 5.79
CA VAL A 157 -10.53 2.91 6.74
C VAL A 157 -11.53 2.05 5.98
N VAL A 158 -12.14 2.59 4.92
CA VAL A 158 -13.12 1.85 4.14
C VAL A 158 -12.47 0.69 3.39
N ALA A 159 -11.28 0.87 2.79
CA ALA A 159 -10.55 -0.23 2.16
C ALA A 159 -10.23 -1.37 3.15
N THR A 160 -9.89 -1.03 4.39
CA THR A 160 -9.66 -2.01 5.47
C THR A 160 -10.93 -2.77 5.79
N LEU A 161 -12.06 -2.08 5.99
CA LEU A 161 -13.36 -2.70 6.26
C LEU A 161 -13.82 -3.57 5.10
N THR A 162 -13.68 -3.10 3.86
CA THR A 162 -14.00 -3.88 2.66
C THR A 162 -13.13 -5.13 2.57
N THR A 163 -11.83 -5.02 2.85
CA THR A 163 -10.91 -6.17 2.88
C THR A 163 -11.35 -7.18 3.94
N ALA A 164 -11.71 -6.72 5.14
CA ALA A 164 -12.17 -7.59 6.22
C ALA A 164 -13.48 -8.30 5.87
N VAL A 165 -14.50 -7.55 5.42
CA VAL A 165 -15.86 -8.07 5.16
C VAL A 165 -15.88 -8.98 3.92
N ILE A 166 -15.42 -8.48 2.78
CA ILE A 166 -15.43 -9.27 1.54
C ILE A 166 -14.39 -10.39 1.64
N GLY A 167 -13.22 -10.11 2.22
CA GLY A 167 -12.20 -11.14 2.45
C GLY A 167 -12.70 -12.26 3.36
N TYR A 168 -13.53 -11.98 4.37
CA TYR A 168 -14.15 -13.03 5.19
C TYR A 168 -15.06 -13.95 4.37
N VAL A 169 -15.80 -13.42 3.39
CA VAL A 169 -16.66 -14.23 2.52
C VAL A 169 -15.83 -15.19 1.65
N PHE A 170 -14.68 -14.76 1.13
CA PHE A 170 -13.86 -15.56 0.21
C PHE A 170 -12.79 -16.43 0.90
N LEU A 171 -12.18 -15.95 1.97
CA LEU A 171 -11.07 -16.61 2.67
C LEU A 171 -11.49 -17.25 3.99
N GLY A 172 -12.71 -17.00 4.47
CA GLY A 172 -13.21 -17.49 5.75
C GLY A 172 -12.39 -17.00 6.94
N ARG A 173 -12.32 -17.83 8.00
CA ARG A 173 -11.53 -17.57 9.22
C ARG A 173 -10.04 -17.91 9.03
N SER A 174 -9.43 -17.33 8.01
CA SER A 174 -8.01 -17.56 7.71
C SER A 174 -7.12 -16.57 8.45
N PRO A 175 -5.97 -16.99 9.03
CA PRO A 175 -5.00 -16.06 9.62
C PRO A 175 -4.41 -15.09 8.58
N TRP A 176 -4.42 -15.47 7.30
CA TRP A 176 -4.02 -14.59 6.20
C TRP A 176 -4.94 -13.38 6.07
N LEU A 177 -6.26 -13.54 6.25
CA LEU A 177 -7.20 -12.43 6.18
C LEU A 177 -6.90 -11.38 7.26
N ALA A 178 -6.62 -11.83 8.49
CA ALA A 178 -6.24 -10.93 9.58
C ALA A 178 -4.95 -10.19 9.26
N ALA A 179 -3.92 -10.90 8.78
CA ALA A 179 -2.66 -10.30 8.37
C ALA A 179 -2.85 -9.24 7.27
N TYR A 180 -3.62 -9.56 6.22
CA TYR A 180 -3.86 -8.64 5.10
C TYR A 180 -4.68 -7.43 5.52
N THR A 181 -5.70 -7.61 6.35
CA THR A 181 -6.50 -6.51 6.90
C THR A 181 -5.64 -5.54 7.70
N ILE A 182 -4.74 -6.07 8.56
CA ILE A 182 -3.80 -5.25 9.32
C ILE A 182 -2.80 -4.54 8.41
N LEU A 183 -2.30 -5.20 7.34
CA LEU A 183 -1.40 -4.56 6.37
C LEU A 183 -2.10 -3.40 5.64
N VAL A 184 -3.36 -3.55 5.26
CA VAL A 184 -4.16 -2.49 4.62
C VAL A 184 -4.42 -1.33 5.60
N ALA A 185 -4.62 -1.63 6.88
CA ALA A 185 -4.77 -0.63 7.94
C ALA A 185 -3.43 0.06 8.33
N SER A 186 -2.29 -0.51 7.93
CA SER A 186 -0.99 -0.07 8.42
C SER A 186 -0.65 1.41 8.14
N PRO A 187 -1.05 2.03 7.00
CA PRO A 187 -0.84 3.46 6.79
C PRO A 187 -1.58 4.34 7.80
N LEU A 188 -2.76 3.92 8.27
CA LEU A 188 -3.52 4.61 9.32
C LEU A 188 -2.75 4.58 10.65
N LEU A 189 -2.24 3.39 11.01
CA LEU A 189 -1.48 3.19 12.24
C LEU A 189 -0.19 4.03 12.21
N ILE A 190 0.55 3.99 11.11
CA ILE A 190 1.78 4.77 10.94
C ILE A 190 1.49 6.26 11.06
N ASN A 191 0.43 6.73 10.41
CA ASN A 191 0.06 8.13 10.49
C ASN A 191 -0.35 8.56 11.90
N TRP A 192 -1.12 7.73 12.59
CA TRP A 192 -1.54 7.98 13.97
C TRP A 192 -0.35 8.02 14.93
N LEU A 193 0.57 7.05 14.84
CA LEU A 193 1.78 6.99 15.66
C LEU A 193 2.70 8.20 15.44
N ARG A 194 2.83 8.67 14.19
CA ARG A 194 3.69 9.82 13.86
C ARG A 194 2.98 11.17 13.98
N ARG A 195 1.67 11.19 14.23
CA ARG A 195 0.82 12.41 14.25
C ARG A 195 0.98 13.27 12.99
N THR A 196 1.12 12.63 11.84
CA THR A 196 1.32 13.29 10.55
C THR A 196 0.02 13.42 9.75
N GLN A 197 0.09 14.03 8.57
CA GLN A 197 -0.91 13.91 7.53
C GLN A 197 -0.39 13.06 6.37
N LEU A 198 -1.26 12.24 5.79
CA LEU A 198 -0.94 11.47 4.57
C LEU A 198 -0.98 12.38 3.35
N VAL A 199 0.10 12.34 2.57
CA VAL A 199 0.29 13.17 1.38
C VAL A 199 0.75 12.34 0.19
N MET A 200 0.45 12.81 -1.02
CA MET A 200 0.90 12.19 -2.27
C MET A 200 1.76 13.18 -3.07
N PRO A 201 2.86 12.73 -3.69
CA PRO A 201 3.69 13.58 -4.54
C PRO A 201 2.94 13.89 -5.84
N VAL A 202 3.04 15.14 -6.29
CA VAL A 202 2.41 15.66 -7.51
C VAL A 202 3.40 16.56 -8.24
N ARG A 203 3.56 16.34 -9.55
CA ARG A 203 4.36 17.21 -10.40
C ARG A 203 3.66 18.55 -10.61
N CYS A 204 4.33 19.66 -10.31
CA CYS A 204 3.80 21.02 -10.46
C CYS A 204 4.35 21.73 -11.70
#